data_AF-A0A970YEZ5-F1
#
_entry.id   AF-A0A970YEZ5-F1
#
_cell.length_a   1.000
_cell.length_b   1.000
_cell.length_c   1.000
_cell.angle_alpha   90.00
_cell.angle_beta   90.00
_cell.angle_gamma   90.00
#
_symmetry.space_group_name_H-M   'P 1'
#
loop_
_entity.id
_entity.type
_entity.pdbx_description
1 polymer ?
#
loop_
_entity_poly.entity_id
_entity_poly.type
_entity_poly.pdbx_seq_one_letter_code
_entity_poly.pdbx_strand_id
1 'polypeptide(L)'
;GFGVIGDYHGFLGNRPQLVDSLRRLERSGAGVLVPSHGSPILQPAAAIETTIARLDEAWRNYSSVSALNFYFPHLLEETAADPARMAPAETAEPPAFVRRVAYTSFAVVSETGAALLVDCGHDSVVDTLQQWRRRGEIGDVEGCWVTHYHNDHVDALPRFAQAFGSPIYADRSLAEVIAHSSRFFLPCISPNVAPAVRVTDDGESWDWHEFRLTAFHLPGQTLYHGGLLVEGHGTSVLFVGDSFAPTGLDDYCAGNRNFLRPGHGLRRCLDILRRYRPDWLVNQHQTRAFRFSDDQLDYLEATLVRREALLTELLPWPHPDFGTDEWWARVYPYQQEAVAGARIALGLCLTNHSAEPVRARVEPVLPDGWALDGEDASTEVQVPAQTSGLPYPDHGPGDGQTRHWVRVPDTAPPGRYVIPFRLTWDDRYLGQFRHCLVDVR
;
A
#
# COMPACT_ATOMS: atom_id res chain seq x y z
N GLY A 1 0.12 -3.40 -16.04
CA GLY A 1 1.01 -4.41 -15.42
C GLY A 1 1.59 -5.31 -16.49
N PHE A 2 2.03 -6.53 -16.15
CA PHE A 2 2.54 -7.49 -17.15
C PHE A 2 1.46 -8.11 -18.04
N GLY A 3 0.17 -7.88 -17.77
CA GLY A 3 -0.96 -8.36 -18.58
C GLY A 3 -1.28 -9.85 -18.45
N VAL A 4 -0.54 -10.59 -17.60
CA VAL A 4 -0.68 -12.05 -17.41
C VAL A 4 -1.03 -12.47 -15.98
N ILE A 5 -0.77 -11.63 -14.96
CA ILE A 5 -1.10 -11.89 -13.54
C ILE A 5 -1.86 -10.70 -12.93
N GLY A 6 -2.85 -10.21 -13.69
CA GLY A 6 -3.53 -8.94 -13.41
C GLY A 6 -2.62 -7.71 -13.57
N ASP A 7 -3.18 -6.52 -13.33
CA ASP A 7 -2.41 -5.27 -13.39
C ASP A 7 -1.65 -4.95 -12.09
N TYR A 8 -1.96 -5.66 -11.00
CA TYR A 8 -1.42 -5.45 -9.66
C TYR A 8 0.11 -5.63 -9.58
N HIS A 9 0.65 -6.70 -10.16
CA HIS A 9 2.07 -7.03 -10.13
C HIS A 9 2.87 -6.25 -11.19
N GLY A 10 2.67 -4.94 -11.31
CA GLY A 10 2.93 -4.21 -12.55
C GLY A 10 4.07 -3.20 -12.58
N PHE A 11 4.89 -3.04 -11.53
CA PHE A 11 5.90 -1.99 -11.48
C PHE A 11 6.86 -2.05 -12.68
N LEU A 12 6.84 -1.00 -13.51
CA LEU A 12 7.52 -0.92 -14.81
C LEU A 12 7.22 -2.06 -15.80
N GLY A 13 6.17 -2.86 -15.59
CA GLY A 13 5.80 -3.97 -16.49
C GLY A 13 5.40 -3.52 -17.92
N ASN A 14 4.93 -2.28 -18.07
CA ASN A 14 4.65 -1.68 -19.38
C ASN A 14 5.89 -1.07 -20.07
N ARG A 15 7.10 -1.20 -19.48
CA ARG A 15 8.35 -0.67 -20.07
C ARG A 15 8.55 -1.07 -21.53
N PRO A 16 8.36 -2.34 -21.96
CA PRO A 16 8.54 -2.70 -23.36
C PRO A 16 7.62 -1.92 -24.30
N GLN A 17 6.37 -1.70 -23.92
CA GLN A 17 5.41 -0.93 -24.72
C GLN A 17 5.78 0.56 -24.80
N LEU A 18 6.27 1.12 -23.68
CA LEU A 18 6.76 2.50 -23.65
C LEU A 18 8.00 2.67 -24.56
N VAL A 19 8.97 1.77 -24.46
CA VAL A 19 10.15 1.74 -25.33
C VAL A 19 9.73 1.64 -26.80
N ASP A 20 8.79 0.74 -27.12
CA ASP A 20 8.27 0.57 -28.49
C ASP A 20 7.62 1.86 -29.02
N SER A 21 6.87 2.57 -28.18
CA SER A 21 6.25 3.86 -28.49
C SER A 21 7.30 4.95 -28.74
N LEU A 22 8.32 5.05 -27.88
CA LEU A 22 9.43 5.99 -28.04
C LEU A 22 10.19 5.72 -29.36
N ARG A 23 10.46 4.45 -29.67
CA ARG A 23 11.11 4.05 -30.93
C ARG A 23 10.24 4.36 -32.16
N ARG A 24 8.91 4.38 -32.05
CA ARG A 24 8.02 4.86 -33.14
C ARG A 24 8.15 6.35 -33.34
N LEU A 25 8.24 7.14 -32.26
CA LEU A 25 8.50 8.59 -32.35
C LEU A 25 9.85 8.86 -33.01
N GLU A 26 10.89 8.12 -32.65
CA GLU A 26 12.20 8.21 -33.29
C GLU A 26 12.13 7.94 -34.81
N ARG A 27 11.48 6.84 -35.21
CA ARG A 27 11.30 6.49 -36.63
C ARG A 27 10.46 7.48 -37.45
N SER A 28 9.65 8.32 -36.79
CA SER A 28 8.88 9.36 -37.48
C SER A 28 9.77 10.45 -38.09
N GLY A 29 11.02 10.59 -37.63
CA GLY A 29 11.93 11.64 -38.08
C GLY A 29 11.55 13.04 -37.57
N ALA A 30 10.70 13.13 -36.53
CA ALA A 30 10.31 14.40 -35.94
C ALA A 30 11.54 15.18 -35.42
N GLY A 31 11.67 16.44 -35.83
CA GLY A 31 12.72 17.34 -35.34
C GLY A 31 12.42 17.97 -33.97
N VAL A 32 11.14 17.96 -33.56
CA VAL A 32 10.67 18.48 -32.25
C VAL A 32 9.53 17.60 -31.77
N LEU A 33 9.49 17.28 -30.47
CA LEU A 33 8.30 16.70 -29.81
C LEU A 33 7.65 17.76 -28.92
N VAL A 34 6.32 17.88 -29.00
CA VAL A 34 5.54 18.83 -28.19
C VAL A 34 4.60 18.04 -27.29
N PRO A 35 4.97 17.79 -26.02
CA PRO A 35 4.12 17.03 -25.11
C PRO A 35 2.91 17.87 -24.66
N SER A 36 1.85 17.21 -24.20
CA SER A 36 0.70 17.90 -23.58
C SER A 36 1.07 18.64 -22.29
N HIS A 37 2.17 18.24 -21.64
CA HIS A 37 2.72 18.88 -20.46
C HIS A 37 4.25 18.95 -20.54
N GLY A 38 4.84 20.04 -20.03
CA GLY A 38 6.28 20.26 -20.05
C GLY A 38 6.75 21.09 -21.23
N SER A 39 8.08 21.21 -21.38
CA SER A 39 8.69 22.01 -22.45
C SER A 39 8.78 21.22 -23.77
N PRO A 40 8.74 21.89 -24.94
CA PRO A 40 9.08 21.26 -26.21
C PRO A 40 10.46 20.61 -26.19
N ILE A 41 10.57 19.41 -26.75
CA ILE A 41 11.81 18.63 -26.83
C ILE A 41 12.44 18.87 -28.19
N LEU A 42 13.53 19.65 -28.22
CA LEU A 42 14.21 20.08 -29.44
C LEU A 42 15.23 19.06 -29.98
N GLN A 43 15.57 18.03 -29.20
CA GLN A 43 16.47 16.95 -29.60
C GLN A 43 15.80 15.58 -29.33
N PRO A 44 14.78 15.19 -30.12
CA PRO A 44 13.97 14.01 -29.84
C PRO A 44 14.77 12.71 -29.70
N ALA A 45 15.70 12.43 -30.62
CA ALA A 45 16.50 11.20 -30.58
C ALA A 45 17.32 11.08 -29.29
N ALA A 46 18.02 12.14 -28.89
CA ALA A 46 18.82 12.15 -27.66
C ALA A 46 17.95 12.00 -26.40
N ALA A 47 16.78 12.64 -26.37
CA ALA A 47 15.83 12.52 -25.26
C ALA A 47 15.24 11.11 -25.15
N ILE A 48 14.91 10.49 -26.28
CA ILE A 48 14.42 9.11 -26.35
C ILE A 48 15.48 8.14 -25.83
N GLU A 49 16.72 8.21 -26.32
CA GLU A 49 17.80 7.35 -25.83
C GLU A 49 18.04 7.51 -24.34
N THR A 50 18.06 8.76 -23.85
CA THR A 50 18.24 9.04 -22.42
C THR A 50 17.12 8.42 -21.59
N THR A 51 15.88 8.52 -22.06
CA THR A 51 14.71 7.95 -21.37
C THR A 51 14.79 6.44 -21.33
N ILE A 52 15.13 5.79 -22.45
CA ILE A 52 15.25 4.33 -22.55
C ILE A 52 16.37 3.83 -21.62
N ALA A 53 17.56 4.45 -21.66
CA ALA A 53 18.67 4.05 -20.82
C ALA A 53 18.33 4.14 -19.32
N ARG A 54 17.68 5.24 -18.90
CA ARG A 54 17.24 5.41 -17.50
C ARG A 54 16.16 4.41 -17.10
N LEU A 55 15.21 4.10 -17.99
CA LEU A 55 14.19 3.07 -17.75
C LEU A 55 14.82 1.69 -17.57
N ASP A 56 15.87 1.37 -18.35
CA ASP A 56 16.59 0.10 -18.25
C ASP A 56 17.36 0.01 -16.93
N GLU A 57 18.01 1.09 -16.48
CA GLU A 57 18.65 1.14 -15.17
C GLU A 57 17.64 1.00 -14.02
N ALA A 58 16.51 1.71 -14.09
CA ALA A 58 15.43 1.59 -13.10
C ALA A 58 14.85 0.17 -13.05
N TRP A 59 14.69 -0.47 -14.21
CA TRP A 59 14.24 -1.85 -14.31
C TRP A 59 15.22 -2.82 -13.65
N ARG A 60 16.52 -2.72 -13.96
CA ARG A 60 17.56 -3.56 -13.35
C ARG A 60 17.66 -3.34 -11.84
N ASN A 61 17.56 -2.10 -11.38
CA ASN A 61 17.50 -1.78 -9.94
C ASN A 61 16.27 -2.40 -9.26
N TYR A 62 15.09 -2.25 -9.85
CA TYR A 62 13.86 -2.80 -9.31
C TYR A 62 13.91 -4.34 -9.24
N SER A 63 14.24 -4.99 -10.37
CA SER A 63 14.25 -6.44 -10.46
C SER A 63 15.34 -7.08 -9.61
N SER A 64 16.43 -6.36 -9.29
CA SER A 64 17.53 -6.88 -8.47
C SER A 64 17.12 -7.35 -7.08
N VAL A 65 16.09 -6.73 -6.50
CA VAL A 65 15.60 -7.01 -5.13
C VAL A 65 14.09 -7.24 -5.10
N SER A 66 13.46 -7.54 -6.23
CA SER A 66 12.01 -7.74 -6.26
C SER A 66 11.59 -9.08 -5.64
N ALA A 67 10.54 -9.09 -4.83
CA ALA A 67 9.87 -10.30 -4.36
C ALA A 67 9.31 -11.15 -5.52
N LEU A 68 9.08 -10.56 -6.71
CA LEU A 68 8.70 -11.30 -7.91
C LEU A 68 9.76 -12.33 -8.33
N ASN A 69 11.03 -12.15 -7.94
CA ASN A 69 12.06 -13.16 -8.15
C ASN A 69 11.74 -14.49 -7.45
N PHE A 70 10.94 -14.45 -6.36
CA PHE A 70 10.45 -15.61 -5.65
C PHE A 70 9.10 -16.09 -6.23
N TYR A 71 8.11 -15.20 -6.32
CA TYR A 71 6.73 -15.59 -6.68
C TYR A 71 6.55 -15.91 -8.16
N PHE A 72 7.15 -15.09 -9.02
CA PHE A 72 6.89 -15.11 -10.46
C PHE A 72 8.18 -14.88 -11.25
N PRO A 73 9.23 -15.72 -11.09
CA PRO A 73 10.55 -15.48 -11.67
C PRO A 73 10.55 -15.36 -13.20
N HIS A 74 9.58 -15.97 -13.88
CA HIS A 74 9.38 -15.88 -15.33
C HIS A 74 9.07 -14.45 -15.80
N LEU A 75 8.50 -13.59 -14.95
CA LEU A 75 8.26 -12.18 -15.29
C LEU A 75 9.56 -11.36 -15.33
N LEU A 76 10.62 -11.85 -14.70
CA LEU A 76 11.93 -11.18 -14.56
C LEU A 76 13.05 -11.96 -15.26
N GLU A 77 12.70 -12.78 -16.26
CA GLU A 77 13.65 -13.64 -16.97
C GLU A 77 14.80 -12.86 -17.63
N GLU A 78 14.51 -11.68 -18.17
CA GLU A 78 15.50 -10.78 -18.80
C GLU A 78 16.65 -10.41 -17.86
N THR A 79 16.37 -10.26 -16.56
CA THR A 79 17.36 -9.90 -15.55
C THR A 79 17.78 -11.10 -14.68
N ALA A 80 17.44 -12.32 -15.09
CA ALA A 80 17.63 -13.49 -14.25
C ALA A 80 19.11 -13.79 -13.94
N ALA A 81 19.99 -13.47 -14.91
CA ALA A 81 21.44 -13.63 -14.82
C ALA A 81 22.17 -12.30 -14.52
N ASP A 82 21.46 -11.23 -14.17
CA ASP A 82 22.09 -9.96 -13.82
C ASP A 82 22.90 -10.13 -12.51
N PRO A 83 24.20 -9.79 -12.47
CA PRO A 83 25.00 -9.90 -11.25
C PRO A 83 24.50 -9.00 -10.11
N ALA A 84 23.67 -7.98 -10.40
CA ALA A 84 23.01 -7.20 -9.37
C ALA A 84 21.89 -7.96 -8.65
N ARG A 85 21.41 -9.09 -9.17
CA ARG A 85 20.30 -9.82 -8.54
C ARG A 85 20.71 -10.34 -7.16
N MET A 86 19.98 -9.94 -6.13
CA MET A 86 20.22 -10.34 -4.76
C MET A 86 20.05 -11.86 -4.62
N ALA A 87 21.00 -12.51 -3.95
CA ALA A 87 20.85 -13.92 -3.57
C ALA A 87 19.69 -14.08 -2.57
N PRO A 88 18.90 -15.16 -2.65
CA PRO A 88 17.85 -15.43 -1.67
C PRO A 88 18.39 -15.49 -0.25
N ALA A 89 17.65 -14.90 0.68
CA ALA A 89 17.88 -14.96 2.11
C ALA A 89 17.85 -16.39 2.66
N GLU A 90 18.50 -16.57 3.81
CA GLU A 90 18.44 -17.84 4.54
C GLU A 90 17.00 -18.17 4.91
N THR A 91 16.61 -19.44 4.77
CA THR A 91 15.26 -19.94 5.08
C THR A 91 15.29 -21.13 6.02
N ALA A 92 14.38 -21.15 6.98
CA ALA A 92 14.20 -22.23 7.95
C ALA A 92 12.73 -22.59 8.13
N GLU A 93 12.47 -23.75 8.75
CA GLU A 93 11.13 -24.01 9.28
C GLU A 93 10.81 -22.98 10.37
N PRO A 94 9.58 -22.42 10.41
CA PRO A 94 9.18 -21.55 11.50
C PRO A 94 9.33 -22.25 12.86
N PRO A 95 9.54 -21.49 13.96
CA PRO A 95 9.48 -22.04 15.31
C PRO A 95 8.18 -22.83 15.52
N ALA A 96 8.22 -23.91 16.31
CA ALA A 96 7.09 -24.83 16.45
C ALA A 96 5.78 -24.18 16.94
N PHE A 97 5.89 -23.06 17.67
CA PHE A 97 4.73 -22.28 18.12
C PHE A 97 4.10 -21.44 16.99
N VAL A 98 4.75 -21.27 15.84
CA VAL A 98 4.20 -20.63 14.64
C VAL A 98 3.75 -21.70 13.64
N ARG A 99 2.45 -21.90 13.53
CA ARG A 99 1.85 -22.97 12.70
C ARG A 99 1.16 -22.37 11.49
N ARG A 100 1.48 -22.87 10.29
CA ARG A 100 0.71 -22.56 9.08
C ARG A 100 -0.71 -23.10 9.24
N VAL A 101 -1.71 -22.26 9.01
CA VAL A 101 -3.13 -22.64 9.13
C VAL A 101 -3.65 -23.06 7.75
N ALA A 102 -3.87 -22.10 6.86
CA ALA A 102 -4.32 -22.30 5.50
C ALA A 102 -4.15 -20.98 4.74
N TYR A 103 -4.21 -21.04 3.40
CA TYR A 103 -4.19 -19.85 2.54
C TYR A 103 -3.02 -18.92 2.86
N THR A 104 -3.24 -17.69 3.33
CA THR A 104 -2.23 -16.69 3.74
C THR A 104 -2.08 -16.55 5.26
N SER A 105 -2.53 -17.54 6.04
CA SER A 105 -2.66 -17.38 7.50
C SER A 105 -1.75 -18.29 8.33
N PHE A 106 -1.26 -17.75 9.44
CA PHE A 106 -0.51 -18.45 10.48
C PHE A 106 -1.18 -18.30 11.84
N ALA A 107 -0.88 -19.19 12.77
CA ALA A 107 -1.27 -19.06 14.16
C ALA A 107 -0.04 -19.14 15.06
N VAL A 108 0.05 -18.23 16.02
CA VAL A 108 0.92 -18.38 17.19
C VAL A 108 0.16 -19.20 18.21
N VAL A 109 0.73 -20.32 18.67
CA VAL A 109 0.08 -21.23 19.64
C VAL A 109 0.92 -21.28 20.91
N SER A 110 0.30 -20.87 22.02
CA SER A 110 0.91 -20.87 23.36
C SER A 110 1.01 -22.24 23.98
N GLU A 111 1.80 -22.35 25.04
CA GLU A 111 1.90 -23.55 25.89
C GLU A 111 0.55 -23.97 26.50
N THR A 112 -0.36 -23.02 26.73
CA THR A 112 -1.72 -23.33 27.23
C THR A 112 -2.64 -23.87 26.13
N GLY A 113 -2.19 -23.84 24.87
CA GLY A 113 -2.95 -24.19 23.68
C GLY A 113 -3.74 -23.02 23.09
N ALA A 114 -3.82 -21.86 23.75
CA ALA A 114 -4.46 -20.68 23.17
C ALA A 114 -3.75 -20.24 21.88
N ALA A 115 -4.52 -19.81 20.89
CA ALA A 115 -4.04 -19.43 19.57
C ALA A 115 -4.33 -17.96 19.25
N LEU A 116 -3.33 -17.27 18.70
CA LEU A 116 -3.48 -15.95 18.08
C LEU A 116 -3.33 -16.13 16.57
N LEU A 117 -4.38 -15.83 15.81
CA LEU A 117 -4.36 -15.88 14.35
C LEU A 117 -3.61 -14.67 13.79
N VAL A 118 -2.94 -14.85 12.66
CA VAL A 118 -2.38 -13.79 11.83
C VAL A 118 -2.99 -13.92 10.43
N ASP A 119 -3.74 -12.90 10.02
CA ASP A 119 -4.56 -12.80 8.81
C ASP A 119 -5.68 -13.84 8.68
N CYS A 120 -6.73 -13.51 7.94
CA CYS A 120 -7.87 -14.38 7.65
C CYS A 120 -8.49 -14.07 6.29
N GLY A 121 -7.79 -14.41 5.21
CA GLY A 121 -8.23 -14.09 3.85
C GLY A 121 -9.11 -15.11 3.16
N HIS A 122 -9.34 -16.28 3.77
CA HIS A 122 -10.17 -17.30 3.16
C HIS A 122 -10.86 -18.17 4.21
N ASP A 123 -12.06 -18.63 3.85
CA ASP A 123 -12.94 -19.46 4.67
C ASP A 123 -12.27 -20.74 5.22
N SER A 124 -11.34 -21.32 4.46
CA SER A 124 -10.55 -22.47 4.89
C SER A 124 -9.69 -22.22 6.13
N VAL A 125 -9.34 -20.96 6.42
CA VAL A 125 -8.62 -20.56 7.64
C VAL A 125 -9.50 -20.83 8.87
N VAL A 126 -10.73 -20.36 8.83
CA VAL A 126 -11.72 -20.56 9.91
C VAL A 126 -12.03 -22.05 10.07
N ASP A 127 -12.22 -22.77 8.96
CA ASP A 127 -12.48 -24.22 8.97
C ASP A 127 -11.35 -25.02 9.63
N THR A 128 -10.09 -24.69 9.30
CA THR A 128 -8.91 -25.33 9.87
C THR A 128 -8.80 -25.07 11.37
N LEU A 129 -8.97 -23.82 11.82
CA LEU A 129 -8.92 -23.50 13.25
C LEU A 129 -10.01 -24.24 14.04
N GLN A 130 -11.23 -24.30 13.52
CA GLN A 130 -12.31 -25.09 14.14
C GLN A 130 -11.98 -26.59 14.17
N GLN A 131 -11.32 -27.11 13.12
CA GLN A 131 -10.86 -28.50 13.11
C GLN A 131 -9.77 -28.76 14.16
N TRP A 132 -8.79 -27.87 14.30
CA TRP A 132 -7.75 -27.95 15.34
C TRP A 132 -8.38 -27.94 16.73
N ARG A 133 -9.36 -27.06 17.00
CA ARG A 133 -10.13 -27.06 18.27
C ARG A 133 -10.84 -28.39 18.52
N ARG A 134 -11.58 -28.91 17.53
CA ARG A 134 -12.29 -30.19 17.66
C ARG A 134 -11.37 -31.38 17.93
N ARG A 135 -10.14 -31.33 17.44
CA ARG A 135 -9.11 -32.37 17.65
C ARG A 135 -8.30 -32.18 18.93
N GLY A 136 -8.51 -31.08 19.65
CA GLY A 136 -7.71 -30.74 20.83
C GLY A 136 -6.27 -30.33 20.51
N GLU A 137 -5.98 -29.93 19.26
CA GLU A 137 -4.66 -29.46 18.85
C GLU A 137 -4.37 -28.01 19.27
N ILE A 138 -5.43 -27.25 19.56
CA ILE A 138 -5.42 -25.90 20.15
C ILE A 138 -6.62 -25.75 21.10
N GLY A 139 -6.53 -24.79 22.01
CA GLY A 139 -7.59 -24.32 22.90
C GLY A 139 -8.44 -23.24 22.24
N ASP A 140 -8.57 -22.08 22.87
CA ASP A 140 -9.34 -20.95 22.32
C ASP A 140 -8.51 -20.15 21.30
N VAL A 141 -9.18 -19.59 20.30
CA VAL A 141 -8.57 -18.60 19.40
C VAL A 141 -8.84 -17.25 20.01
N GLU A 142 -7.84 -16.59 20.59
CA GLU A 142 -8.04 -15.41 21.45
C GLU A 142 -7.94 -14.08 20.70
N GLY A 143 -7.54 -14.11 19.43
CA GLY A 143 -7.55 -12.92 18.58
C GLY A 143 -7.08 -13.20 17.15
N CYS A 144 -7.16 -12.16 16.31
CA CYS A 144 -6.58 -12.14 14.97
C CYS A 144 -5.81 -10.83 14.77
N TRP A 145 -4.50 -10.89 14.52
CA TRP A 145 -3.72 -9.76 14.03
C TRP A 145 -3.84 -9.68 12.51
N VAL A 146 -4.14 -8.49 11.98
CA VAL A 146 -4.21 -8.25 10.54
C VAL A 146 -2.96 -7.48 10.09
N THR A 147 -2.26 -8.03 9.10
CA THR A 147 -1.07 -7.40 8.53
C THR A 147 -1.44 -6.28 7.58
N HIS A 148 -2.34 -6.50 6.62
CA HIS A 148 -2.76 -5.47 5.66
C HIS A 148 -4.12 -5.79 5.02
N TYR A 149 -4.66 -4.85 4.23
CA TYR A 149 -6.07 -4.84 3.81
C TYR A 149 -6.41 -5.65 2.54
N HIS A 150 -5.43 -6.29 1.90
CA HIS A 150 -5.72 -7.03 0.67
C HIS A 150 -6.69 -8.17 0.94
N ASN A 151 -7.58 -8.39 -0.03
CA ASN A 151 -8.69 -9.35 0.07
C ASN A 151 -8.24 -10.73 0.53
N ASP A 152 -7.12 -11.21 0.01
CA ASP A 152 -6.53 -12.48 0.35
C ASP A 152 -5.89 -12.54 1.75
N HIS A 153 -5.95 -11.46 2.53
CA HIS A 153 -5.60 -11.43 3.96
C HIS A 153 -6.79 -11.17 4.89
N VAL A 154 -7.90 -10.61 4.36
CA VAL A 154 -8.98 -10.08 5.21
C VAL A 154 -10.39 -10.55 4.88
N ASP A 155 -10.62 -11.20 3.72
CA ASP A 155 -11.96 -11.51 3.22
C ASP A 155 -12.82 -12.36 4.18
N ALA A 156 -12.19 -13.21 5.00
CA ALA A 156 -12.88 -14.07 5.95
C ALA A 156 -12.94 -13.51 7.37
N LEU A 157 -12.49 -12.26 7.63
CA LEU A 157 -12.60 -11.62 8.95
C LEU A 157 -14.04 -11.55 9.50
N PRO A 158 -15.10 -11.27 8.72
CA PRO A 158 -16.47 -11.33 9.24
C PRO A 158 -16.84 -12.73 9.74
N ARG A 159 -16.42 -13.77 8.99
CA ARG A 159 -16.67 -15.17 9.36
C ARG A 159 -15.85 -15.56 10.59
N PHE A 160 -14.60 -15.11 10.70
CA PHE A 160 -13.77 -15.27 11.89
C PHE A 160 -14.46 -14.69 13.13
N ALA A 161 -14.93 -13.44 13.04
CA ALA A 161 -15.61 -12.77 14.15
C ALA A 161 -16.87 -13.52 14.58
N GLN A 162 -17.67 -14.02 13.63
CA GLN A 162 -18.84 -14.84 13.92
C GLN A 162 -18.48 -16.18 14.57
N ALA A 163 -17.40 -16.82 14.14
CA ALA A 163 -17.02 -18.16 14.58
C ALA A 163 -16.36 -18.19 15.96
N PHE A 164 -15.58 -17.17 16.31
CA PHE A 164 -14.76 -17.16 17.52
C PHE A 164 -15.14 -16.06 18.52
N GLY A 165 -15.76 -14.97 18.07
CA GLY A 165 -16.11 -13.82 18.93
C GLY A 165 -14.89 -13.06 19.45
N SER A 166 -13.71 -13.33 18.90
CA SER A 166 -12.42 -12.84 19.39
C SER A 166 -12.07 -11.49 18.77
N PRO A 167 -11.28 -10.65 19.47
CA PRO A 167 -10.84 -9.36 18.96
C PRO A 167 -10.00 -9.49 17.67
N ILE A 168 -10.25 -8.58 16.73
CA ILE A 168 -9.43 -8.36 15.55
C ILE A 168 -8.55 -7.15 15.85
N TYR A 169 -7.24 -7.29 15.73
CA TYR A 169 -6.25 -6.25 15.97
C TYR A 169 -5.66 -5.77 14.65
N ALA A 170 -5.45 -4.46 14.54
CA ALA A 170 -4.76 -3.86 13.42
C ALA A 170 -3.98 -2.62 13.87
N ASP A 171 -2.92 -2.31 13.15
CA ASP A 171 -2.26 -1.01 13.25
C ASP A 171 -3.24 0.13 12.91
N ARG A 172 -3.05 1.29 13.54
CA ARG A 172 -3.87 2.49 13.36
C ARG A 172 -3.99 2.94 11.91
N SER A 173 -2.95 2.77 11.09
CA SER A 173 -3.02 3.09 9.65
C SER A 173 -4.02 2.20 8.91
N LEU A 174 -4.11 0.93 9.28
CA LEU A 174 -4.91 -0.09 8.60
C LEU A 174 -6.35 -0.18 9.10
N ALA A 175 -6.59 0.08 10.39
CA ALA A 175 -7.84 -0.27 11.05
C ALA A 175 -9.10 0.28 10.36
N GLU A 176 -9.05 1.52 9.87
CA GLU A 176 -10.20 2.10 9.16
C GLU A 176 -10.42 1.48 7.79
N VAL A 177 -9.36 1.10 7.08
CA VAL A 177 -9.44 0.52 5.73
C VAL A 177 -10.24 -0.78 5.76
N ILE A 178 -9.96 -1.64 6.74
CA ILE A 178 -10.65 -2.92 6.88
C ILE A 178 -12.04 -2.78 7.54
N ALA A 179 -12.29 -1.73 8.31
CA ALA A 179 -13.60 -1.48 8.93
C ALA A 179 -14.59 -0.76 7.99
N HIS A 180 -14.07 0.06 7.06
CA HIS A 180 -14.84 0.96 6.21
C HIS A 180 -14.26 1.06 4.79
N SER A 181 -14.07 -0.09 4.13
CA SER A 181 -13.34 -0.17 2.85
C SER A 181 -13.89 0.73 1.74
N SER A 182 -15.21 0.97 1.69
CA SER A 182 -15.83 1.88 0.71
C SER A 182 -15.36 3.34 0.81
N ARG A 183 -14.77 3.75 1.94
CA ARG A 183 -14.18 5.09 2.09
C ARG A 183 -12.87 5.26 1.32
N PHE A 184 -12.27 4.17 0.87
CA PHE A 184 -10.97 4.13 0.22
C PHE A 184 -11.09 3.63 -1.22
N PHE A 185 -10.17 4.07 -2.08
CA PHE A 185 -9.98 3.49 -3.40
C PHE A 185 -8.54 3.00 -3.48
N LEU A 186 -8.36 1.71 -3.20
CA LEU A 186 -7.05 1.07 -3.05
C LEU A 186 -7.02 -0.24 -3.85
N PRO A 187 -5.84 -0.66 -4.36
CA PRO A 187 -5.70 -1.93 -5.06
C PRO A 187 -6.09 -3.12 -4.17
N CYS A 188 -6.76 -4.12 -4.74
CA CYS A 188 -7.09 -5.39 -4.06
C CYS A 188 -7.89 -5.25 -2.74
N ILE A 189 -8.56 -4.12 -2.53
CA ILE A 189 -9.34 -3.87 -1.30
C ILE A 189 -10.52 -4.83 -1.18
N SER A 190 -10.72 -5.38 0.03
CA SER A 190 -11.86 -6.26 0.31
C SER A 190 -13.16 -5.46 0.49
N PRO A 191 -14.29 -5.92 -0.09
CA PRO A 191 -15.61 -5.42 0.26
C PRO A 191 -16.12 -5.98 1.61
N ASN A 192 -15.48 -7.02 2.15
CA ASN A 192 -15.90 -7.69 3.38
C ASN A 192 -15.26 -6.99 4.59
N VAL A 193 -16.03 -6.13 5.26
CA VAL A 193 -15.50 -5.30 6.35
C VAL A 193 -15.34 -6.07 7.67
N ALA A 194 -14.21 -5.86 8.34
CA ALA A 194 -13.93 -6.40 9.65
C ALA A 194 -14.77 -5.71 10.75
N PRO A 195 -15.54 -6.46 11.55
CA PRO A 195 -16.29 -5.88 12.65
C PRO A 195 -15.39 -5.61 13.87
N ALA A 196 -15.65 -4.52 14.59
CA ALA A 196 -15.08 -4.22 15.91
C ALA A 196 -13.53 -4.32 15.98
N VAL A 197 -12.83 -3.74 15.00
CA VAL A 197 -11.37 -3.71 14.96
C VAL A 197 -10.81 -2.95 16.17
N ARG A 198 -9.95 -3.61 16.94
CA ARG A 198 -9.16 -3.03 18.01
C ARG A 198 -7.88 -2.44 17.44
N VAL A 199 -7.76 -1.13 17.58
CA VAL A 199 -6.61 -0.36 17.10
C VAL A 199 -5.43 -0.54 18.04
N THR A 200 -4.23 -0.67 17.46
CA THR A 200 -2.94 -0.61 18.15
C THR A 200 -2.13 0.57 17.63
N ASP A 201 -1.24 1.08 18.47
CA ASP A 201 -0.28 2.12 18.12
C ASP A 201 1.07 1.54 17.67
N ASP A 202 1.81 2.33 16.89
CA ASP A 202 3.16 1.97 16.45
C ASP A 202 4.11 1.78 17.65
N GLY A 203 4.66 0.58 17.78
CA GLY A 203 5.50 0.18 18.90
C GLY A 203 4.72 -0.19 20.17
N GLU A 204 3.39 -0.27 20.13
CA GLU A 204 2.59 -0.74 21.27
C GLU A 204 2.93 -2.20 21.57
N SER A 205 3.24 -2.48 22.83
CA SER A 205 3.58 -3.83 23.28
C SER A 205 2.72 -4.29 24.44
N TRP A 206 2.36 -5.57 24.44
CA TRP A 206 1.62 -6.22 25.52
C TRP A 206 2.05 -7.67 25.70
N ASP A 207 1.75 -8.24 26.86
CA ASP A 207 2.03 -9.64 27.15
C ASP A 207 0.81 -10.49 26.76
N TRP A 208 1.05 -11.63 26.10
CA TRP A 208 0.05 -12.62 25.73
C TRP A 208 0.61 -14.03 26.03
N HIS A 209 0.08 -14.66 27.08
CA HIS A 209 0.64 -15.88 27.68
C HIS A 209 2.16 -15.73 27.92
N GLU A 210 2.99 -16.60 27.37
CA GLU A 210 4.44 -16.56 27.48
C GLU A 210 5.14 -15.64 26.47
N PHE A 211 4.38 -14.98 25.60
CA PHE A 211 4.91 -14.11 24.55
C PHE A 211 4.78 -12.63 24.90
N ARG A 212 5.80 -11.86 24.53
CA ARG A 212 5.70 -10.41 24.36
C ARG A 212 5.33 -10.12 22.92
N LEU A 213 4.25 -9.38 22.71
CA LEU A 213 3.79 -8.94 21.41
C LEU A 213 4.10 -7.46 21.24
N THR A 214 4.56 -7.04 20.06
CA THR A 214 4.76 -5.64 19.70
C THR A 214 4.21 -5.37 18.30
N ALA A 215 3.25 -4.45 18.21
CA ALA A 215 2.67 -3.98 16.95
C ALA A 215 3.54 -2.88 16.33
N PHE A 216 3.62 -2.84 15.00
CA PHE A 216 4.33 -1.80 14.26
C PHE A 216 3.50 -1.30 13.09
N HIS A 217 3.63 -0.02 12.78
CA HIS A 217 3.36 0.48 11.43
C HIS A 217 4.55 0.10 10.54
N LEU A 218 4.34 -0.88 9.65
CA LEU A 218 5.32 -1.52 8.79
C LEU A 218 4.95 -1.31 7.30
N PRO A 219 5.04 -0.09 6.75
CA PRO A 219 4.50 0.27 5.44
C PRO A 219 5.32 -0.28 4.26
N GLY A 220 5.43 -1.60 4.14
CA GLY A 220 6.24 -2.25 3.11
C GLY A 220 5.48 -2.45 1.81
N GLN A 221 4.60 -3.46 1.74
CA GLN A 221 3.82 -3.72 0.51
C GLN A 221 2.79 -2.62 0.24
N THR A 222 2.28 -1.99 1.30
CA THR A 222 1.36 -0.85 1.21
C THR A 222 1.62 0.14 2.35
N LEU A 223 1.19 1.39 2.20
CA LEU A 223 1.20 2.36 3.30
C LEU A 223 0.30 1.94 4.49
N TYR A 224 -0.68 1.08 4.26
CA TYR A 224 -1.64 0.60 5.26
C TYR A 224 -1.28 -0.82 5.69
N HIS A 225 -0.08 -0.97 6.23
CA HIS A 225 0.51 -2.27 6.55
C HIS A 225 1.10 -2.26 7.97
N GLY A 226 0.79 -3.31 8.72
CA GLY A 226 1.20 -3.55 10.09
C GLY A 226 2.07 -4.79 10.24
N GLY A 227 3.07 -4.69 11.11
CA GLY A 227 3.90 -5.81 11.55
C GLY A 227 3.57 -6.24 12.98
N LEU A 228 3.74 -7.52 13.29
CA LEU A 228 3.63 -8.05 14.65
C LEU A 228 4.89 -8.82 15.03
N LEU A 229 5.66 -8.28 15.97
CA LEU A 229 6.78 -8.98 16.58
C LEU A 229 6.29 -9.82 17.74
N VAL A 230 6.70 -11.09 17.76
CA VAL A 230 6.38 -12.08 18.78
C VAL A 230 7.68 -12.58 19.38
N GLU A 231 7.90 -12.32 20.66
CA GLU A 231 9.10 -12.71 21.38
C GLU A 231 8.74 -13.69 22.50
N GLY A 232 9.41 -14.84 22.53
CA GLY A 232 9.15 -15.90 23.49
C GLY A 232 9.99 -17.13 23.20
N HIS A 233 10.11 -18.05 24.16
CA HIS A 233 10.89 -19.30 23.98
C HIS A 233 12.35 -19.09 23.55
N GLY A 234 12.95 -17.94 23.91
CA GLY A 234 14.32 -17.60 23.54
C GLY A 234 14.53 -17.27 22.05
N THR A 235 13.46 -16.99 21.31
CA THR A 235 13.51 -16.55 19.90
C THR A 235 12.50 -15.42 19.64
N SER A 236 12.61 -14.79 18.47
CA SER A 236 11.74 -13.72 18.02
C SER A 236 11.30 -13.92 16.56
N VAL A 237 10.02 -13.72 16.30
CA VAL A 237 9.42 -13.80 14.97
C VAL A 237 8.69 -12.51 14.65
N LEU A 238 9.03 -11.87 13.54
CA LEU A 238 8.27 -10.74 13.00
C LEU A 238 7.39 -11.21 11.83
N PHE A 239 6.08 -11.12 12.01
CA PHE A 239 5.13 -11.25 10.92
C PHE A 239 5.19 -9.97 10.09
N VAL A 240 5.68 -10.08 8.85
CA VAL A 240 5.95 -8.93 7.97
C VAL A 240 4.87 -8.72 6.90
N GLY A 241 3.79 -9.51 6.92
CA GLY A 241 2.83 -9.53 5.83
C GLY A 241 3.57 -9.84 4.53
N ASP A 242 3.19 -9.09 3.52
CA ASP A 242 3.83 -9.20 2.23
C ASP A 242 5.05 -8.30 2.05
N SER A 243 5.43 -7.47 3.03
CA SER A 243 6.47 -6.44 2.85
C SER A 243 7.81 -6.95 2.31
N PHE A 244 8.14 -8.22 2.59
CA PHE A 244 9.39 -8.84 2.18
C PHE A 244 9.21 -10.29 1.75
N ALA A 245 10.08 -10.74 0.85
CA ALA A 245 10.32 -12.15 0.53
C ALA A 245 11.82 -12.46 0.65
N PRO A 246 12.25 -13.74 0.62
CA PRO A 246 13.67 -14.10 0.64
C PRO A 246 14.48 -13.40 -0.45
N THR A 247 13.86 -13.02 -1.57
CA THR A 247 14.51 -12.31 -2.68
C THR A 247 14.40 -10.79 -2.62
N GLY A 248 13.82 -10.22 -1.57
CA GLY A 248 13.83 -8.78 -1.30
C GLY A 248 12.45 -8.18 -1.02
N LEU A 249 12.13 -7.09 -1.71
CA LEU A 249 11.07 -6.13 -1.44
C LEU A 249 9.81 -6.42 -2.27
N ASP A 250 8.65 -6.24 -1.66
CA ASP A 250 7.35 -6.43 -2.30
C ASP A 250 6.73 -5.08 -2.71
N ASP A 251 7.44 -4.31 -3.54
CA ASP A 251 6.99 -3.00 -4.03
C ASP A 251 6.48 -3.01 -5.47
N TYR A 252 5.95 -4.15 -5.92
CA TYR A 252 5.56 -4.34 -7.31
C TYR A 252 4.24 -3.67 -7.72
N CYS A 253 3.49 -3.08 -6.76
CA CYS A 253 2.29 -2.30 -7.04
C CYS A 253 2.47 -0.85 -6.58
N ALA A 254 2.71 0.08 -7.52
CA ALA A 254 2.81 1.51 -7.19
C ALA A 254 1.52 2.05 -6.53
N GLY A 255 0.34 1.52 -6.90
CA GLY A 255 -0.93 1.91 -6.28
C GLY A 255 -1.03 1.69 -4.78
N ASN A 256 -0.12 0.91 -4.19
CA ASN A 256 -0.06 0.67 -2.76
C ASN A 256 0.67 1.76 -1.96
N ARG A 257 1.17 2.81 -2.65
CA ARG A 257 1.83 3.98 -2.04
C ARG A 257 3.16 3.64 -1.37
N ASN A 258 4.04 2.98 -2.14
CA ASN A 258 5.35 2.51 -1.67
C ASN A 258 6.37 3.65 -1.73
N PHE A 259 6.46 4.42 -0.64
CA PHE A 259 7.34 5.60 -0.56
C PHE A 259 8.82 5.22 -0.42
N LEU A 260 9.69 6.06 -0.98
CA LEU A 260 11.15 5.83 -1.05
C LEU A 260 11.95 6.69 -0.08
N ARG A 261 11.33 7.69 0.56
CA ARG A 261 11.99 8.60 1.50
C ARG A 261 12.57 7.87 2.73
N PRO A 262 13.71 8.32 3.30
CA PRO A 262 14.19 7.79 4.58
C PRO A 262 13.13 7.87 5.70
N GLY A 263 13.03 6.84 6.54
CA GLY A 263 12.07 6.79 7.65
C GLY A 263 10.61 6.58 7.24
N HIS A 264 10.32 6.41 5.94
CA HIS A 264 9.02 6.06 5.39
C HIS A 264 9.10 4.77 4.56
N GLY A 265 7.94 4.21 4.20
CA GLY A 265 7.82 3.06 3.30
C GLY A 265 8.72 1.87 3.67
N LEU A 266 9.35 1.27 2.66
CA LEU A 266 10.25 0.13 2.87
C LEU A 266 11.51 0.47 3.65
N ARG A 267 12.02 1.70 3.59
CA ARG A 267 13.22 2.10 4.35
C ARG A 267 12.93 2.15 5.85
N ARG A 268 11.74 2.60 6.23
CA ARG A 268 11.23 2.44 7.61
C ARG A 268 11.17 0.98 8.03
N CYS A 269 10.72 0.11 7.13
CA CYS A 269 10.67 -1.32 7.43
C CYS A 269 12.07 -1.88 7.69
N LEU A 270 13.08 -1.47 6.91
CA LEU A 270 14.49 -1.82 7.18
C LEU A 270 14.99 -1.25 8.52
N ASP A 271 14.60 -0.03 8.90
CA ASP A 271 14.93 0.55 10.22
C ASP A 271 14.37 -0.31 11.36
N ILE A 272 13.14 -0.81 11.24
CA ILE A 272 12.52 -1.72 12.20
C ILE A 272 13.32 -3.03 12.29
N LEU A 273 13.69 -3.63 11.15
CA LEU A 273 14.49 -4.85 11.13
C LEU A 273 15.85 -4.65 11.81
N ARG A 274 16.52 -3.51 11.58
CA ARG A 274 17.81 -3.21 12.21
C ARG A 274 17.69 -2.94 13.70
N ARG A 275 16.60 -2.29 14.12
CA ARG A 275 16.37 -1.93 15.52
C ARG A 275 16.03 -3.15 16.37
N TYR A 276 15.12 -3.98 15.90
CA TYR A 276 14.57 -5.11 16.68
C TYR A 276 15.29 -6.43 16.42
N ARG A 277 16.01 -6.56 15.29
CA ARG A 277 16.79 -7.75 14.91
C ARG A 277 16.04 -9.07 15.16
N PRO A 278 14.82 -9.25 14.62
CA PRO A 278 14.10 -10.50 14.79
C PRO A 278 14.91 -11.68 14.22
N ASP A 279 14.85 -12.84 14.88
CA ASP A 279 15.56 -14.03 14.42
C ASP A 279 14.98 -14.52 13.08
N TRP A 280 13.67 -14.37 12.92
CA TRP A 280 12.91 -14.86 11.77
C TRP A 280 11.83 -13.87 11.33
N LEU A 281 11.69 -13.74 10.01
CA LEU A 281 10.60 -13.07 9.33
C LEU A 281 9.63 -14.12 8.78
N VAL A 282 8.34 -13.86 8.92
CA VAL A 282 7.28 -14.69 8.35
C VAL A 282 6.45 -13.84 7.40
N ASN A 283 6.51 -14.20 6.11
CA ASN A 283 5.63 -13.70 5.07
C ASN A 283 4.43 -14.65 4.91
N GLN A 284 3.24 -14.08 4.79
CA GLN A 284 1.97 -14.79 4.83
C GLN A 284 1.70 -15.63 3.58
N HIS A 285 2.30 -15.34 2.44
CA HIS A 285 2.25 -16.25 1.28
C HIS A 285 3.24 -17.42 1.36
N GLN A 286 4.21 -17.39 2.27
CA GLN A 286 5.30 -18.36 2.30
C GLN A 286 5.10 -19.44 3.35
N THR A 287 5.70 -20.60 3.13
CA THR A 287 5.66 -21.72 4.08
C THR A 287 6.82 -21.71 5.07
N ARG A 288 7.94 -21.11 4.68
CA ARG A 288 9.18 -21.08 5.46
C ARG A 288 9.43 -19.68 6.01
N ALA A 289 10.03 -19.61 7.19
CA ALA A 289 10.56 -18.38 7.73
C ALA A 289 11.88 -18.03 7.03
N PHE A 290 12.26 -16.76 7.03
CA PHE A 290 13.53 -16.31 6.47
C PHE A 290 14.16 -15.20 7.30
N ARG A 291 15.44 -14.91 7.08
CA ARG A 291 16.11 -13.77 7.71
C ARG A 291 17.12 -13.16 6.76
N PHE A 292 17.19 -11.83 6.75
CA PHE A 292 18.21 -11.11 6.03
C PHE A 292 19.50 -11.05 6.84
N SER A 293 20.64 -11.21 6.19
CA SER A 293 21.93 -10.83 6.79
C SER A 293 22.08 -9.30 6.85
N ASP A 294 23.02 -8.82 7.67
CA ASP A 294 23.36 -7.38 7.70
C ASP A 294 23.78 -6.90 6.29
N ASP A 295 24.55 -7.69 5.52
CA ASP A 295 24.92 -7.38 4.12
C ASP A 295 23.69 -7.27 3.20
N GLN A 296 22.69 -8.13 3.36
CA GLN A 296 21.45 -8.05 2.57
C GLN A 296 20.64 -6.80 2.95
N LEU A 297 20.55 -6.46 4.23
CA LEU A 297 19.88 -5.22 4.66
C LEU A 297 20.61 -3.98 4.11
N ASP A 298 21.94 -3.99 4.08
CA ASP A 298 22.75 -2.92 3.49
C ASP A 298 22.51 -2.82 1.98
N TYR A 299 22.43 -3.97 1.29
CA TYR A 299 22.15 -4.03 -0.13
C TYR A 299 20.74 -3.50 -0.47
N LEU A 300 19.72 -3.89 0.30
CA LEU A 300 18.34 -3.44 0.11
C LEU A 300 18.23 -1.91 0.31
N GLU A 301 18.84 -1.36 1.35
CA GLU A 301 18.86 0.09 1.61
C GLU A 301 19.57 0.85 0.47
N ALA A 302 20.76 0.39 0.06
CA ALA A 302 21.48 0.99 -1.06
C ALA A 302 20.68 0.93 -2.37
N THR A 303 19.95 -0.16 -2.59
CA THR A 303 19.09 -0.33 -3.76
C THR A 303 17.91 0.64 -3.75
N LEU A 304 17.27 0.87 -2.60
CA LEU A 304 16.19 1.85 -2.44
C LEU A 304 16.69 3.30 -2.62
N VAL A 305 17.86 3.64 -2.07
CA VAL A 305 18.50 4.95 -2.30
C VAL A 305 18.80 5.15 -3.78
N ARG A 306 19.33 4.12 -4.47
CA ARG A 306 19.55 4.21 -5.93
C ARG A 306 18.24 4.30 -6.71
N ARG A 307 17.17 3.63 -6.25
CA ARG A 307 15.84 3.70 -6.85
C ARG A 307 15.27 5.12 -6.81
N GLU A 308 15.36 5.76 -5.65
CA GLU A 308 14.95 7.16 -5.47
C GLU A 308 15.68 8.09 -6.46
N ALA A 309 17.01 7.94 -6.58
CA ALA A 309 17.80 8.73 -7.52
C ALA A 309 17.40 8.47 -9.00
N LEU A 310 17.25 7.20 -9.39
CA LEU A 310 16.86 6.82 -10.76
C LEU A 310 15.47 7.36 -11.13
N LEU A 311 14.50 7.26 -10.20
CA LEU A 311 13.16 7.79 -10.44
C LEU A 311 13.13 9.32 -10.44
N THR A 312 13.99 9.98 -9.66
CA THR A 312 14.15 11.44 -9.71
C THR A 312 14.61 11.89 -11.10
N GLU A 313 15.48 11.12 -11.76
CA GLU A 313 15.92 11.41 -13.13
C GLU A 313 14.87 11.12 -14.21
N LEU A 314 13.86 10.29 -13.91
CA LEU A 314 12.82 9.86 -14.84
C LEU A 314 11.53 10.68 -14.73
N LEU A 315 11.18 11.14 -13.53
CA LEU A 315 9.88 11.71 -13.23
C LEU A 315 9.89 13.24 -13.25
N PRO A 316 8.87 13.91 -13.81
CA PRO A 316 8.81 15.36 -13.92
C PRO A 316 8.25 16.02 -12.66
N TRP A 317 8.56 15.49 -11.48
CA TRP A 317 8.03 15.94 -10.19
C TRP A 317 9.16 16.35 -9.24
N PRO A 318 8.90 17.24 -8.25
CA PRO A 318 9.91 17.64 -7.26
C PRO A 318 10.47 16.49 -6.42
N HIS A 319 9.73 15.38 -6.32
CA HIS A 319 10.13 14.17 -5.61
C HIS A 319 9.58 12.93 -6.34
N PRO A 320 10.33 11.80 -6.41
CA PRO A 320 9.90 10.61 -7.13
C PRO A 320 8.65 9.94 -6.54
N ASP A 321 8.37 10.13 -5.25
CA ASP A 321 7.16 9.56 -4.63
C ASP A 321 5.87 10.08 -5.27
N PHE A 322 5.85 11.23 -5.96
CA PHE A 322 4.67 11.61 -6.78
C PHE A 322 4.37 10.64 -7.94
N GLY A 323 5.38 9.90 -8.41
CA GLY A 323 5.22 8.88 -9.45
C GLY A 323 4.96 7.47 -8.90
N THR A 324 5.30 7.20 -7.63
CA THR A 324 4.99 5.93 -6.96
C THR A 324 3.76 6.01 -6.05
N ASP A 325 3.24 7.21 -5.78
CA ASP A 325 1.99 7.46 -5.06
C ASP A 325 0.93 7.99 -6.01
N GLU A 326 0.25 7.10 -6.74
CA GLU A 326 -0.87 7.54 -7.57
C GLU A 326 -2.01 8.16 -6.71
N TRP A 327 -2.04 7.94 -5.40
CA TRP A 327 -3.07 8.43 -4.48
C TRP A 327 -2.62 9.65 -3.66
N TRP A 328 -1.58 10.36 -4.10
CA TRP A 328 -1.12 11.58 -3.44
C TRP A 328 -2.27 12.59 -3.34
N ALA A 329 -3.11 12.70 -4.38
CA ALA A 329 -4.44 13.28 -4.27
C ALA A 329 -5.47 12.14 -4.21
N ARG A 330 -6.24 12.08 -3.13
CA ARG A 330 -7.26 11.04 -2.92
C ARG A 330 -8.53 11.63 -2.35
N VAL A 331 -9.66 11.05 -2.73
CA VAL A 331 -10.97 11.49 -2.25
C VAL A 331 -11.33 10.66 -1.03
N TYR A 332 -11.86 11.31 0.00
CA TYR A 332 -12.24 10.66 1.24
C TYR A 332 -13.51 11.31 1.83
N PRO A 333 -14.58 10.53 2.09
CA PRO A 333 -14.73 9.13 1.69
C PRO A 333 -14.86 8.98 0.16
N TYR A 334 -14.28 7.93 -0.41
CA TYR A 334 -14.35 7.67 -1.85
C TYR A 334 -15.76 7.30 -2.32
N GLN A 335 -16.42 6.37 -1.64
CA GLN A 335 -17.82 6.01 -1.88
C GLN A 335 -18.66 6.25 -0.63
N GLN A 336 -19.84 6.84 -0.82
CA GLN A 336 -20.78 7.14 0.26
C GLN A 336 -22.23 7.00 -0.20
N GLU A 337 -23.10 6.59 0.73
CA GLU A 337 -24.54 6.48 0.51
C GLU A 337 -25.25 7.75 0.97
N ALA A 338 -26.27 8.16 0.22
CA ALA A 338 -27.09 9.33 0.54
C ALA A 338 -28.57 9.09 0.19
N VAL A 339 -29.44 9.95 0.70
CA VAL A 339 -30.85 10.05 0.29
C VAL A 339 -31.12 11.46 -0.24
N ALA A 340 -32.16 11.63 -1.04
CA ALA A 340 -32.59 12.95 -1.50
C ALA A 340 -32.81 13.91 -0.31
N GLY A 341 -32.36 15.15 -0.43
CA GLY A 341 -32.40 16.17 0.62
C GLY A 341 -31.28 16.07 1.67
N ALA A 342 -30.50 14.98 1.68
CA ALA A 342 -29.42 14.78 2.64
C ALA A 342 -28.27 15.78 2.43
N ARG A 343 -27.60 16.12 3.53
CA ARG A 343 -26.37 16.91 3.52
C ARG A 343 -25.18 15.97 3.62
N ILE A 344 -24.30 15.99 2.62
CA ILE A 344 -23.11 15.13 2.53
C ILE A 344 -21.84 15.97 2.47
N ALA A 345 -20.71 15.38 2.88
CA ALA A 345 -19.39 15.99 2.75
C ALA A 345 -18.62 15.32 1.61
N LEU A 346 -18.07 16.14 0.72
CA LEU A 346 -17.12 15.72 -0.31
C LEU A 346 -15.73 16.22 0.11
N GLY A 347 -14.74 15.34 0.21
CA GLY A 347 -13.42 15.72 0.70
C GLY A 347 -12.27 15.23 -0.17
N LEU A 348 -11.23 16.04 -0.29
CA LEU A 348 -9.97 15.65 -0.93
C LEU A 348 -8.83 15.72 0.08
N CYS A 349 -8.04 14.66 0.18
CA CYS A 349 -6.78 14.61 0.92
C CYS A 349 -5.62 14.72 -0.06
N LEU A 350 -4.64 15.54 0.29
CA LEU A 350 -3.49 15.90 -0.55
C LEU A 350 -2.19 15.63 0.21
N THR A 351 -1.41 14.70 -0.32
CA THR A 351 -0.07 14.34 0.15
C THR A 351 0.94 15.18 -0.62
N ASN A 352 1.81 15.90 0.10
CA ASN A 352 2.87 16.68 -0.50
C ASN A 352 4.21 15.98 -0.28
N HIS A 353 4.74 15.39 -1.34
CA HIS A 353 6.07 14.78 -1.31
C HIS A 353 7.20 15.80 -1.47
N SER A 354 6.91 17.07 -1.75
CA SER A 354 7.92 18.11 -1.94
C SER A 354 8.56 18.56 -0.62
N ALA A 355 9.76 19.14 -0.71
CA ALA A 355 10.47 19.72 0.43
C ALA A 355 9.88 21.06 0.91
N GLU A 356 9.06 21.71 0.07
CA GLU A 356 8.41 22.99 0.38
C GLU A 356 6.89 22.79 0.50
N PRO A 357 6.21 23.59 1.35
CA PRO A 357 4.75 23.64 1.36
C PRO A 357 4.21 24.06 0.00
N VAL A 358 3.06 23.51 -0.38
CA VAL A 358 2.42 23.77 -1.67
C VAL A 358 1.01 24.30 -1.47
N ARG A 359 0.65 25.34 -2.23
CA ARG A 359 -0.73 25.78 -2.35
C ARG A 359 -1.49 24.86 -3.32
N ALA A 360 -2.62 24.36 -2.86
CA ALA A 360 -3.57 23.63 -3.70
C ALA A 360 -4.92 24.34 -3.72
N ARG A 361 -5.61 24.25 -4.86
CA ARG A 361 -7.00 24.68 -5.02
C ARG A 361 -7.85 23.52 -5.49
N VAL A 362 -8.96 23.27 -4.79
CA VAL A 362 -9.87 22.15 -5.03
C VAL A 362 -11.27 22.67 -5.29
N GLU A 363 -11.93 22.12 -6.33
CA GLU A 363 -13.33 22.41 -6.68
C GLU A 363 -14.05 21.10 -7.05
N PRO A 364 -15.13 20.72 -6.35
CA PRO A 364 -15.98 19.61 -6.79
C PRO A 364 -16.81 20.04 -8.01
N VAL A 365 -16.89 19.17 -9.02
CA VAL A 365 -17.71 19.36 -10.22
C VAL A 365 -19.05 18.65 -9.99
N LEU A 366 -20.02 19.39 -9.46
CA LEU A 366 -21.31 18.84 -9.06
C LEU A 366 -22.19 18.47 -10.28
N PRO A 367 -23.04 17.45 -10.16
CA PRO A 367 -24.06 17.14 -11.17
C PRO A 367 -25.06 18.29 -11.36
N ASP A 368 -25.74 18.31 -12.50
CA ASP A 368 -26.76 19.32 -12.79
C ASP A 368 -27.85 19.35 -11.70
N GLY A 369 -28.14 20.55 -11.21
CA GLY A 369 -29.13 20.78 -10.15
C GLY A 369 -28.62 20.58 -8.72
N TRP A 370 -27.39 20.08 -8.53
CA TRP A 370 -26.75 19.99 -7.22
C TRP A 370 -26.06 21.32 -6.88
N ALA A 371 -25.99 21.66 -5.59
CA ALA A 371 -25.37 22.89 -5.13
C ALA A 371 -24.60 22.69 -3.82
N LEU A 372 -23.55 23.49 -3.65
CA LEU A 372 -22.84 23.61 -2.38
C LEU A 372 -23.75 24.22 -1.32
N ASP A 373 -23.65 23.72 -0.09
CA ASP A 373 -24.46 24.15 1.04
C ASP A 373 -23.75 25.26 1.82
N GLY A 374 -23.81 26.48 1.29
CA GLY A 374 -23.30 27.69 1.95
C GLY A 374 -21.78 27.85 1.90
N GLU A 375 -21.11 27.24 0.93
CA GLU A 375 -19.65 27.24 0.79
C GLU A 375 -19.19 27.79 -0.56
N ASP A 376 -17.92 28.20 -0.59
CA ASP A 376 -17.24 28.62 -1.81
C ASP A 376 -17.08 27.45 -2.79
N ALA A 377 -17.24 27.74 -4.08
CA ALA A 377 -17.04 26.78 -5.16
C ALA A 377 -15.64 26.19 -5.19
N SER A 378 -14.65 26.92 -4.67
CA SER A 378 -13.26 26.48 -4.60
C SER A 378 -12.67 26.75 -3.24
N THR A 379 -11.97 25.76 -2.68
CA THR A 379 -11.22 25.90 -1.43
C THR A 379 -9.73 25.89 -1.74
N GLU A 380 -9.01 26.88 -1.21
CA GLU A 380 -7.54 26.87 -1.19
C GLU A 380 -7.02 26.30 0.12
N VAL A 381 -6.00 25.45 0.03
CA VAL A 381 -5.32 24.85 1.17
C VAL A 381 -3.81 24.95 0.99
N GLN A 382 -3.12 25.30 2.08
CA GLN A 382 -1.67 25.16 2.16
C GLN A 382 -1.35 23.76 2.67
N VAL A 383 -0.76 22.95 1.81
CA VAL A 383 -0.34 21.58 2.15
C VAL A 383 1.09 21.65 2.68
N PRO A 384 1.35 21.23 3.93
CA PRO A 384 2.70 21.24 4.49
C PRO A 384 3.70 20.50 3.60
N ALA A 385 4.99 20.80 3.72
CA ALA A 385 6.01 19.99 3.08
C ALA A 385 5.98 18.56 3.64
N GLN A 386 6.39 17.59 2.82
CA GLN A 386 6.75 16.26 3.30
C GLN A 386 5.68 15.55 4.14
N THR A 387 4.42 15.64 3.74
CA THR A 387 3.32 15.03 4.52
C THR A 387 3.36 13.51 4.47
N SER A 388 2.81 12.88 5.50
CA SER A 388 2.97 11.44 5.74
C SER A 388 2.10 10.55 4.85
N GLY A 389 1.13 11.11 4.14
CA GLY A 389 0.11 10.34 3.44
C GLY A 389 -0.95 9.72 4.36
N LEU A 390 -0.82 9.91 5.68
CA LEU A 390 -1.69 9.39 6.72
C LEU A 390 -2.35 10.55 7.50
N PRO A 391 -3.55 10.34 8.06
CA PRO A 391 -4.23 11.37 8.85
C PRO A 391 -3.68 11.52 10.27
N TYR A 392 -2.56 10.85 10.61
CA TYR A 392 -2.03 10.77 11.97
C TYR A 392 -0.73 11.57 12.11
N PRO A 393 -0.62 12.47 13.10
CA PRO A 393 0.51 13.39 13.25
C PRO A 393 1.82 12.69 13.66
N ASP A 394 1.74 11.50 14.25
CA ASP A 394 2.92 10.76 14.74
C ASP A 394 3.80 10.20 13.61
N HIS A 395 3.31 10.20 12.37
CA HIS A 395 4.04 9.78 11.18
C HIS A 395 4.59 10.96 10.36
N GLY A 396 4.55 12.18 10.91
CA GLY A 396 4.99 13.41 10.25
C GLY A 396 3.85 14.40 10.00
N PRO A 397 4.12 15.47 9.23
CA PRO A 397 3.10 16.46 8.90
C PRO A 397 1.86 15.81 8.28
N GLY A 398 0.68 16.20 8.75
CA GLY A 398 -0.57 15.70 8.20
C GLY A 398 -0.83 16.23 6.80
N ASP A 399 -1.53 15.43 6.00
CA ASP A 399 -1.95 15.82 4.66
C ASP A 399 -2.87 17.05 4.66
N GLY A 400 -2.84 17.79 3.55
CA GLY A 400 -3.80 18.84 3.30
C GLY A 400 -5.19 18.25 3.07
N GLN A 401 -6.22 18.84 3.65
CA GLN A 401 -7.59 18.35 3.52
C GLN A 401 -8.53 19.48 3.11
N THR A 402 -9.42 19.19 2.18
CA THR A 402 -10.56 20.05 1.88
C THR A 402 -11.86 19.31 2.22
N ARG A 403 -12.90 20.09 2.52
CA ARG A 403 -14.25 19.59 2.72
C ARG A 403 -15.20 20.54 2.03
N HIS A 404 -16.13 19.95 1.28
CA HIS A 404 -17.19 20.63 0.58
C HIS A 404 -18.53 20.03 0.99
N TRP A 405 -19.39 20.79 1.65
CA TRP A 405 -20.75 20.36 1.99
C TRP A 405 -21.67 20.55 0.79
N VAL A 406 -22.40 19.49 0.46
CA VAL A 406 -23.34 19.48 -0.66
C VAL A 406 -24.69 19.00 -0.13
N ARG A 407 -25.76 19.67 -0.57
CA ARG A 407 -27.11 19.17 -0.36
C ARG A 407 -27.54 18.38 -1.59
N VAL A 408 -27.82 17.09 -1.39
CA VAL A 408 -28.40 16.24 -2.43
C VAL A 408 -29.79 16.81 -2.75
N PRO A 409 -30.11 17.12 -4.01
CA PRO A 409 -31.41 17.67 -4.37
C PRO A 409 -32.55 16.76 -3.91
N ASP A 410 -33.67 17.35 -3.46
CA ASP A 410 -34.88 16.60 -3.07
C ASP A 410 -35.47 15.80 -4.26
N THR A 411 -35.13 16.20 -5.48
CA THR A 411 -35.57 15.56 -6.73
C THR A 411 -34.51 14.65 -7.35
N ALA A 412 -33.40 14.38 -6.66
CA ALA A 412 -32.33 13.54 -7.20
C ALA A 412 -32.86 12.10 -7.40
N PRO A 413 -32.84 11.55 -8.64
CA PRO A 413 -33.26 10.17 -8.84
C PRO A 413 -32.30 9.19 -8.14
N PRO A 414 -32.79 8.03 -7.67
CA PRO A 414 -31.92 6.97 -7.16
C PRO A 414 -30.90 6.55 -8.22
N GLY A 415 -29.65 6.35 -7.79
CA GLY A 415 -28.56 5.99 -8.69
C GLY A 415 -27.18 6.40 -8.17
N ARG A 416 -26.16 5.97 -8.91
CA ARG A 416 -24.77 6.32 -8.65
C ARG A 416 -24.38 7.60 -9.38
N TYR A 417 -23.91 8.57 -8.63
CA TYR A 417 -23.37 9.83 -9.14
C TYR A 417 -21.85 9.82 -9.00
N VAL A 418 -21.16 10.09 -10.10
CA VAL A 418 -19.70 10.30 -10.11
C VAL A 418 -19.48 11.80 -10.01
N ILE A 419 -18.78 12.24 -8.95
CA ILE A 419 -18.51 13.66 -8.71
C ILE A 419 -17.00 13.89 -8.82
N PRO A 420 -16.51 14.46 -9.94
CA PRO A 420 -15.10 14.79 -10.13
C PRO A 420 -14.65 15.98 -9.28
N PHE A 421 -13.35 16.10 -9.07
CA PHE A 421 -12.70 17.24 -8.44
C PHE A 421 -11.69 17.85 -9.40
N ARG A 422 -11.83 19.15 -9.66
CA ARG A 422 -10.78 19.95 -10.29
C ARG A 422 -9.69 20.24 -9.27
N LEU A 423 -8.44 20.05 -9.68
CA LEU A 423 -7.28 20.31 -8.83
C LEU A 423 -6.31 21.26 -9.54
N THR A 424 -5.89 22.29 -8.82
CA THR A 424 -4.70 23.08 -9.15
C THR A 424 -3.66 22.84 -8.07
N TRP A 425 -2.46 22.45 -8.46
CA TRP A 425 -1.34 22.14 -7.56
C TRP A 425 -0.16 23.02 -7.91
N ASP A 426 0.26 23.90 -7.00
CA ASP A 426 1.34 24.86 -7.25
C ASP A 426 1.17 25.63 -8.57
N ASP A 427 0.01 26.27 -8.72
CA ASP A 427 -0.43 27.01 -9.92
C ASP A 427 -0.57 26.17 -11.22
N ARG A 428 -0.25 24.87 -11.17
CA ARG A 428 -0.49 23.93 -12.28
C ARG A 428 -1.90 23.38 -12.21
N TYR A 429 -2.75 23.76 -13.17
CA TYR A 429 -4.08 23.17 -13.32
C TYR A 429 -3.98 21.74 -13.87
N LEU A 430 -4.50 20.78 -13.10
CA LEU A 430 -4.49 19.34 -13.42
C LEU A 430 -5.79 18.84 -14.06
N GLY A 431 -6.82 19.69 -14.17
CA GLY A 431 -8.13 19.28 -14.65
C GLY A 431 -8.94 18.53 -13.59
N GLN A 432 -9.96 17.79 -14.03
CA GLN A 432 -10.72 16.87 -13.18
C GLN A 432 -9.85 15.66 -12.85
N PHE A 433 -9.16 15.72 -11.72
CA PHE A 433 -8.05 14.81 -11.41
C PHE A 433 -8.52 13.56 -10.64
N ARG A 434 -9.50 13.70 -9.75
CA ARG A 434 -10.06 12.61 -8.92
C ARG A 434 -11.58 12.69 -8.88
N HIS A 435 -12.24 11.65 -8.36
CA HIS A 435 -13.69 11.62 -8.18
C HIS A 435 -14.10 10.83 -6.94
N CYS A 436 -15.29 11.12 -6.40
CA CYS A 436 -16.01 10.20 -5.49
C CYS A 436 -17.23 9.61 -6.19
N LEU A 437 -17.78 8.58 -5.54
CA LEU A 437 -19.07 7.97 -5.83
C LEU A 437 -20.07 8.34 -4.72
N VAL A 438 -21.23 8.85 -5.12
CA VAL A 438 -22.38 9.06 -4.22
C VAL A 438 -23.52 8.18 -4.71
N ASP A 439 -23.90 7.19 -3.90
CA ASP A 439 -25.03 6.31 -4.17
C ASP A 439 -26.29 6.86 -3.51
N VAL A 440 -27.17 7.49 -4.31
CA VAL A 440 -28.46 8.03 -3.83
C VAL A 440 -29.49 6.91 -3.84
N ARG A 441 -30.15 6.68 -2.70
CA ARG A 441 -31.22 5.70 -2.52
C ARG A 441 -32.61 6.31 -2.49
#